data_AF-S2SFP6-F1
#
_entry.id   AF-S2SFP6-F1
#
_cell.length_a   1.000
_cell.length_b   1.000
_cell.length_c   1.000
_cell.angle_alpha   90.00
_cell.angle_beta   90.00
_cell.angle_gamma   90.00
#
_symmetry.space_group_name_H-M   'P 1'
#
loop_
_entity.id
_entity.type
_entity.pdbx_description
1 polymer ?
#
loop_
_entity_poly.entity_id
_entity_poly.type
_entity_poly.pdbx_seq_one_letter_code
_entity_poly.pdbx_strand_id
1 'polypeptide(L)'
;MTAKSNQTARGTRPLSEKHHMQIPWYDVIVSEERQADHATLEERASLVGRVGIMLLACGTGAWRVREAMNTVARALRMSCSADIGLIS
;
A
#
# COMPACT_ATOMS: atom_id res chain seq x y z
N MET A 1 11.71 -28.30 19.33
CA MET A 1 11.85 -26.94 18.77
C MET A 1 10.64 -26.69 17.88
N THR A 2 9.56 -26.17 18.46
CA THR A 2 8.23 -26.06 17.83
C THR A 2 8.08 -24.70 17.15
N ALA A 3 7.87 -24.73 15.84
CA ALA A 3 7.58 -23.56 15.02
C ALA A 3 6.25 -22.91 15.47
N LYS A 4 6.30 -21.65 15.87
CA LYS A 4 5.08 -20.88 16.18
C LYS A 4 4.42 -20.44 14.88
N SER A 5 3.35 -21.11 14.49
CA SER A 5 2.44 -20.66 13.43
C SER A 5 1.68 -19.43 13.92
N ASN A 6 2.03 -18.24 13.44
CA ASN A 6 1.32 -17.01 13.81
C ASN A 6 0.13 -16.83 12.85
N GLN A 7 -0.95 -17.58 13.11
CA GLN A 7 -2.24 -17.37 12.46
C GLN A 7 -2.96 -16.23 13.20
N THR A 8 -2.71 -14.99 12.78
CA THR A 8 -3.39 -13.82 13.34
C THR A 8 -4.85 -13.82 12.90
N ALA A 9 -5.75 -13.90 13.87
CA ALA A 9 -7.19 -13.91 13.70
C ALA A 9 -7.66 -12.75 12.79
N ARG A 10 -8.38 -13.08 11.72
CA ARG A 10 -9.14 -12.12 10.91
C ARG A 10 -10.37 -11.65 11.71
N GLY A 11 -10.15 -10.81 12.71
CA GLY A 11 -11.22 -10.05 13.34
C GLY A 11 -11.84 -9.11 12.32
N THR A 12 -13.17 -8.94 12.39
CA THR A 12 -13.93 -7.94 11.64
C THR A 12 -13.38 -6.55 11.94
N ARG A 13 -12.45 -6.07 11.11
CA ARG A 13 -11.97 -4.69 11.19
C ARG A 13 -13.15 -3.78 10.83
N PRO A 14 -13.49 -2.77 11.66
CA PRO A 14 -14.55 -1.84 11.32
C PRO A 14 -14.22 -1.19 9.97
N LEU A 15 -15.23 -1.09 9.10
CA LEU A 15 -15.10 -0.36 7.84
C LEU A 15 -14.74 1.09 8.18
N SER A 16 -13.71 1.63 7.52
CA SER A 16 -13.24 2.98 7.82
C SER A 16 -14.36 3.99 7.55
N GLU A 17 -14.64 4.87 8.52
CA GLU A 17 -15.56 6.01 8.35
C GLU A 17 -15.07 7.01 7.30
N LYS A 18 -13.82 6.86 6.85
CA LYS A 18 -13.20 7.68 5.82
C LYS A 18 -13.28 6.95 4.48
N HIS A 19 -13.88 7.61 3.48
CA HIS A 19 -13.92 7.14 2.09
C HIS A 19 -12.50 7.00 1.48
N HIS A 20 -11.51 7.66 2.07
CA HIS A 20 -10.10 7.49 1.75
C HIS A 20 -9.55 6.34 2.61
N MET A 21 -9.51 5.15 2.00
CA MET A 21 -8.92 3.93 2.57
C MET A 21 -7.51 4.24 3.08
N GLN A 22 -7.31 4.19 4.40
CA GLN A 22 -5.99 4.38 4.99
C GLN A 22 -5.13 3.14 4.77
N ILE A 23 -3.88 3.35 4.39
CA ILE A 23 -2.87 2.30 4.33
C ILE A 23 -1.99 2.42 5.57
N PRO A 24 -2.04 1.44 6.50
CA PRO A 24 -1.27 1.44 7.74
C PRO A 24 0.20 1.06 7.44
N TRP A 25 0.88 1.87 6.64
CA TRP A 25 2.21 1.55 6.12
C TRP A 25 3.28 1.43 7.22
N TYR A 26 3.15 2.19 8.31
CA TYR A 26 4.03 2.08 9.48
C TYR A 26 3.95 0.72 10.17
N ASP A 27 2.78 0.06 10.15
CA ASP A 27 2.60 -1.26 10.78
C ASP A 27 3.11 -2.40 9.89
N VAL A 28 3.37 -2.10 8.61
CA VAL A 28 3.74 -3.08 7.59
C VAL A 28 5.26 -3.09 7.37
N ILE A 29 5.97 -2.00 7.62
CA ILE A 29 7.44 -1.95 7.49
C ILE A 29 8.06 -2.60 8.72
N VAL A 30 8.60 -3.81 8.55
CA VAL A 30 9.14 -4.62 9.67
C VAL A 30 10.65 -4.46 9.81
N SER A 31 11.35 -4.04 8.74
CA SER A 31 12.81 -3.95 8.73
C SER A 31 13.31 -2.77 7.90
N GLU A 32 14.13 -1.93 8.52
CA GLU A 32 14.81 -0.80 7.87
C GLU A 32 16.11 -1.20 7.14
N GLU A 33 16.57 -2.45 7.34
CA GLU A 33 17.87 -2.93 6.86
C GLU A 33 17.80 -3.51 5.43
N ARG A 34 16.60 -3.73 4.90
CA ARG A 34 16.39 -4.33 3.57
C ARG A 34 16.04 -3.26 2.54
N GLN A 35 16.63 -3.36 1.35
CA GLN A 35 16.23 -2.53 0.22
C GLN A 35 14.75 -2.76 -0.13
N ALA A 36 14.05 -1.66 -0.47
CA ALA A 36 12.61 -1.68 -0.69
C ALA A 36 12.19 -2.59 -1.86
N ASP A 37 13.03 -2.80 -2.86
CA ASP A 37 12.76 -3.69 -3.99
C ASP A 37 12.86 -5.18 -3.63
N HIS A 38 13.56 -5.51 -2.55
CA HIS A 38 13.68 -6.86 -1.97
C HIS A 38 12.73 -7.11 -0.78
N ALA A 39 11.92 -6.11 -0.41
CA ALA A 39 10.95 -6.21 0.65
C ALA A 39 9.79 -7.17 0.32
N THR A 40 9.01 -7.52 1.34
CA THR A 40 7.82 -8.36 1.15
C THR A 40 6.84 -7.69 0.19
N LEU A 41 5.96 -8.48 -0.45
CA LEU A 41 4.94 -7.91 -1.33
C LEU A 41 4.04 -6.92 -0.58
N GLU A 42 3.77 -7.17 0.70
CA GLU A 42 2.96 -6.31 1.56
C GLU A 42 3.62 -4.94 1.77
N GLU A 43 4.92 -4.92 2.10
CA GLU A 43 5.73 -3.69 2.24
C GLU A 43 5.79 -2.90 0.94
N ARG A 44 6.02 -3.59 -0.20
CA ARG A 44 6.07 -2.92 -1.51
C ARG A 44 4.72 -2.35 -1.91
N ALA A 45 3.64 -3.11 -1.68
CA ALA A 45 2.28 -2.66 -1.97
C ALA A 45 1.88 -1.46 -1.09
N SER A 46 2.27 -1.47 0.20
CA SER A 46 1.98 -0.37 1.12
C SER A 46 2.67 0.92 0.70
N LEU A 47 3.92 0.85 0.21
CA LEU A 47 4.65 1.98 -0.36
C LEU A 47 3.95 2.57 -1.59
N VAL A 48 3.59 1.73 -2.57
CA VAL A 48 2.90 2.19 -3.80
C VAL A 48 1.56 2.84 -3.46
N GLY A 49 0.77 2.22 -2.59
CA GLY A 49 -0.52 2.77 -2.20
C GLY A 49 -0.38 4.06 -1.38
N ARG A 50 0.66 4.18 -0.54
CA ARG A 50 0.93 5.42 0.21
C ARG A 50 1.21 6.60 -0.72
N VAL A 51 2.01 6.38 -1.77
CA VAL A 51 2.25 7.39 -2.82
C VAL A 51 0.93 7.80 -3.49
N GLY A 52 0.08 6.81 -3.82
CA GLY A 52 -1.24 7.06 -4.38
C GLY A 52 -2.11 7.98 -3.50
N ILE A 53 -2.22 7.65 -2.21
CA ILE A 53 -2.98 8.44 -1.24
C ILE A 53 -2.40 9.86 -1.08
N MET A 54 -1.08 9.99 -1.01
CA MET A 54 -0.43 11.31 -0.87
C MET A 54 -0.74 12.22 -2.07
N LEU A 55 -0.67 11.67 -3.29
CA LEU A 55 -0.97 12.43 -4.50
C LEU A 55 -2.46 12.80 -4.60
N LEU A 56 -3.36 11.88 -4.23
CA LEU A 56 -4.80 12.15 -4.15
C LEU A 56 -5.11 13.26 -3.14
N ALA A 57 -4.45 13.24 -1.98
CA ALA A 57 -4.62 14.28 -0.95
C ALA A 57 -4.21 15.68 -1.44
N CYS A 58 -3.25 15.77 -2.36
CA CYS A 58 -2.86 17.03 -3.01
C CYS A 58 -3.77 17.42 -4.18
N GLY A 59 -4.85 16.68 -4.46
CA GLY A 59 -5.75 16.95 -5.58
C GLY A 59 -5.19 16.52 -6.95
N THR A 60 -4.20 15.62 -6.99
CA THR A 60 -3.63 15.12 -8.24
C THR A 60 -4.68 14.31 -9.01
N GLY A 61 -4.89 14.64 -10.29
CA GLY A 61 -5.85 13.92 -11.13
C GLY A 61 -5.55 12.42 -11.25
N ALA A 62 -6.60 11.60 -11.33
CA ALA A 62 -6.51 10.13 -11.26
C ALA A 62 -5.49 9.50 -12.22
N TRP A 63 -5.39 10.02 -13.45
CA TRP A 63 -4.42 9.56 -14.44
C TRP A 63 -2.96 9.74 -13.97
N ARG A 64 -2.62 10.91 -13.42
CA ARG A 64 -1.28 11.21 -12.89
C ARG A 64 -0.97 10.41 -11.64
N VAL A 65 -1.97 10.17 -10.78
CA VAL A 65 -1.81 9.28 -9.63
C VAL A 65 -1.46 7.87 -10.11
N ARG A 66 -2.19 7.34 -11.09
CA ARG A 66 -1.91 6.01 -11.67
C ARG A 66 -0.52 5.94 -12.31
N GLU A 67 -0.12 6.97 -13.05
CA GLU A 67 1.22 7.06 -13.64
C GLU A 67 2.33 7.01 -12.57
N ALA A 68 2.17 7.78 -11.49
CA ALA A 68 3.12 7.78 -10.38
C ALA A 68 3.16 6.42 -9.67
N MET A 69 2.01 5.82 -9.38
CA MET A 69 1.92 4.48 -8.79
C MET A 69 2.58 3.42 -9.69
N ASN A 70 2.38 3.48 -11.00
CA ASN A 70 3.03 2.59 -11.97
C ASN A 70 4.55 2.78 -12.01
N THR A 71 5.03 4.00 -11.85
CA THR A 71 6.46 4.32 -11.81
C THR A 71 7.12 3.71 -10.58
N VAL A 72 6.51 3.88 -9.40
CA VAL A 72 7.00 3.28 -8.15
C VAL A 72 6.89 1.76 -8.18
N ALA A 73 5.79 1.20 -8.69
CA ALA A 73 5.60 -0.25 -8.78
C ALA A 73 6.69 -0.91 -9.65
N ARG A 74 7.05 -0.29 -10.78
CA ARG A 74 8.16 -0.77 -11.63
C ARG A 74 9.50 -0.73 -10.90
N ALA A 75 9.81 0.35 -10.17
CA ALA A 75 11.02 0.44 -9.37
C ALA A 75 11.08 -0.63 -8.27
N LEU A 76 9.92 -0.99 -7.69
CA LEU A 76 9.79 -2.02 -6.68
C LEU A 76 9.59 -3.44 -7.25
N ARG A 77 9.74 -3.64 -8.56
CA ARG A 77 9.61 -4.96 -9.23
C ARG A 77 8.27 -5.64 -8.93
N MET A 78 7.19 -4.86 -8.97
CA MET A 78 5.81 -5.34 -8.81
C MET A 78 4.87 -4.70 -9.85
N SER A 79 3.73 -5.33 -10.09
CA SER A 79 2.61 -4.73 -10.81
C SER A 79 1.61 -4.13 -9.82
N CYS A 80 1.03 -2.98 -10.17
CA CYS A 80 -0.03 -2.35 -9.40
C CYS A 80 -1.23 -2.08 -10.32
N SER A 81 -2.39 -2.60 -9.94
CA SER A 81 -3.67 -2.21 -10.53
C SER A 81 -4.53 -1.65 -9.41
N ALA A 82 -4.77 -0.36 -9.45
CA ALA A 82 -5.64 0.34 -8.51
C ALA A 82 -6.73 1.05 -9.29
N ASP A 83 -7.98 0.90 -8.87
CA ASP A 83 -9.09 1.67 -9.42
C ASP A 83 -9.15 3.03 -8.71
N ILE A 84 -8.85 4.08 -9.46
CA ILE A 84 -8.79 5.46 -8.97
C ILE A 84 -9.97 6.21 -9.57
N GLY A 85 -11.13 6.09 -8.91
CA GLY A 85 -12.36 6.76 -9.32
C GLY A 85 -12.60 8.04 -8.51
N LEU A 86 -13.02 9.10 -9.20
CA LEU A 86 -13.69 10.26 -8.58
C LEU A 86 -15.18 9.95 -8.44
N ILE A 87 -15.53 8.86 -7.76
CA ILE A 87 -16.92 8.66 -7.34
C ILE A 87 -17.05 9.32 -5.97
N SER A 88 -17.51 10.57 -5.99
CA SER A 88 -18.07 11.26 -4.82
C SER A 88 -19.47 10.73 -4.53
#